data_AF-A0A101X5S6-F1
#
_entry.id   AF-A0A101X5S6-F1
#
_cell.length_a   1.000
_cell.length_b   1.000
_cell.length_c   1.000
_cell.angle_alpha   90.00
_cell.angle_beta   90.00
_cell.angle_gamma   90.00
#
_symmetry.space_group_name_H-M   'P 1'
#
loop_
_entity.id
_entity.type
_entity.pdbx_description
1 polymer ?
#
loop_
_entity_poly.entity_id
_entity_poly.type
_entity_poly.pdbx_seq_one_letter_code
_entity_poly.pdbx_strand_id
1 'polypeptide(L)'
;MAEERAAVKVFPEEITIENFKSIRRLTLRPRPGVNVLVGPNMAGKTNVLEAVYFFARALSQAELLKTPYLPHLPQYWSPEDLFFMRRIEDPMGFELLSRVGDDAWEDVLQALRQVCREVRAIARQGDDRALLRVDRLGSRG
;
A
#
# COMPACT_ATOMS: atom_id res chain seq x y z
N MET A 1 27.40 -10.46 8.16
CA MET A 1 26.30 -11.09 8.91
C MET A 1 25.25 -10.01 9.14
N ALA A 2 24.33 -9.82 8.20
CA ALA A 2 23.29 -8.81 8.35
C ALA A 2 22.20 -9.42 9.23
N GLU A 3 21.95 -8.82 10.39
CA GLU A 3 20.79 -9.17 11.21
C GLU A 3 19.53 -9.04 10.37
N GLU A 4 18.81 -10.15 10.20
CA GLU A 4 17.47 -10.18 9.65
C GLU A 4 16.56 -9.46 10.65
N ARG A 5 16.40 -8.15 10.46
CA ARG A 5 15.56 -7.31 11.33
C ARG A 5 14.14 -7.87 11.32
N ALA A 6 13.57 -8.07 12.51
CA ALA A 6 12.23 -8.64 12.67
C ALA A 6 11.20 -7.81 11.88
N ALA A 7 10.37 -8.49 11.09
CA ALA A 7 9.32 -7.85 10.31
C ALA A 7 8.35 -7.09 11.23
N VAL A 8 8.21 -5.78 11.01
CA VAL A 8 7.25 -4.94 11.73
C VAL A 8 5.84 -5.41 11.36
N LYS A 9 5.10 -5.91 12.36
CA LYS A 9 3.70 -6.33 12.18
C LYS A 9 2.79 -5.13 12.40
N VAL A 10 2.14 -4.69 11.32
CA VAL A 10 1.15 -3.60 11.36
C VAL A 10 -0.24 -4.19 11.12
N PHE A 11 -1.20 -3.84 11.97
CA PHE A 11 -2.60 -4.27 11.84
C PHE A 11 -3.46 -3.07 11.45
N PRO A 12 -3.87 -2.95 10.17
CA PRO A 12 -4.70 -1.84 9.72
C PRO A 12 -6.01 -1.76 10.51
N GLU A 13 -6.38 -0.57 10.96
CA GLU A 13 -7.74 -0.24 11.42
C GLU A 13 -8.57 0.36 10.30
N GLU A 14 -7.91 1.12 9.41
CA GLU A 14 -8.50 1.65 8.20
C GLU A 14 -7.47 1.63 7.07
N ILE A 15 -7.94 1.28 5.87
CA ILE A 15 -7.16 1.36 4.63
C ILE A 15 -7.99 2.14 3.62
N THR A 16 -7.47 3.25 3.10
CA THR A 16 -8.07 3.97 1.97
C THR A 16 -7.22 3.75 0.73
N ILE A 17 -7.87 3.37 -0.38
CA ILE A 17 -7.26 3.13 -1.69
C ILE A 17 -7.88 4.10 -2.68
N GLU A 18 -7.06 4.84 -3.41
CA GLU A 18 -7.49 5.81 -4.42
C GLU A 18 -6.76 5.60 -5.75
N ASN A 19 -7.51 5.72 -6.85
CA ASN A 19 -7.03 5.62 -8.23
C ASN A 19 -6.22 4.35 -8.55
N PHE A 20 -6.69 3.18 -8.11
CA PHE A 20 -6.03 1.89 -8.33
C PHE A 20 -6.90 0.91 -9.14
N LYS A 21 -6.47 0.49 -10.34
CA LYS A 21 -7.19 -0.45 -11.23
C LYS A 21 -8.67 -0.09 -11.43
N SER A 22 -9.62 -0.90 -10.92
CA SER A 22 -11.05 -0.58 -11.01
C SER A 22 -11.58 0.25 -9.82
N ILE A 23 -10.71 0.67 -8.91
CA ILE A 23 -11.04 1.36 -7.67
C ILE A 23 -10.74 2.84 -7.85
N ARG A 24 -11.79 3.66 -7.96
CA ARG A 24 -11.65 5.12 -7.89
C ARG A 24 -11.31 5.57 -6.46
N ARG A 25 -12.11 5.11 -5.49
CA ARG A 25 -11.90 5.34 -4.06
C ARG A 25 -12.59 4.23 -3.26
N LEU A 26 -11.89 3.65 -2.29
CA LEU A 26 -12.43 2.64 -1.39
C LEU A 26 -11.79 2.77 0.00
N THR A 27 -12.61 2.82 1.04
CA THR A 27 -12.16 2.77 2.43
C THR A 27 -12.61 1.47 3.07
N LEU A 28 -11.66 0.70 3.61
CA LEU A 28 -11.87 -0.57 4.28
C LEU A 28 -11.57 -0.40 5.77
N ARG A 29 -12.43 -0.96 6.62
CA ARG A 29 -12.23 -1.02 8.07
C ARG A 29 -12.12 -2.48 8.52
N PRO A 30 -10.98 -3.14 8.26
CA PRO A 30 -10.82 -4.54 8.59
C PRO A 30 -10.92 -4.74 10.11
N ARG A 31 -11.49 -5.88 10.50
CA ARG A 31 -11.52 -6.30 11.90
C ARG A 31 -10.39 -7.28 12.18
N PRO A 32 -9.94 -7.40 13.45
CA PRO A 32 -9.03 -8.46 13.85
C PRO A 32 -9.57 -9.83 13.43
N GLY A 33 -8.69 -10.67 12.89
CA GLY A 33 -9.03 -12.00 12.38
C GLY A 33 -9.21 -12.03 10.85
N VAL A 34 -10.09 -12.91 10.37
CA VAL A 34 -10.31 -13.14 8.94
C VAL A 34 -11.40 -12.20 8.42
N ASN A 35 -11.06 -11.39 7.41
CA ASN A 35 -12.00 -10.53 6.71
C ASN A 35 -12.39 -11.18 5.38
N VAL A 36 -13.70 -11.22 5.08
CA VAL A 36 -14.22 -11.86 3.86
C VAL A 36 -14.81 -10.80 2.93
N LEU A 37 -14.31 -10.74 1.70
CA LEU A 37 -14.84 -9.89 0.64
C LEU A 37 -15.88 -10.68 -0.18
N VAL A 38 -17.14 -10.24 -0.16
CA VAL A 38 -18.25 -10.92 -0.85
C VAL A 38 -18.82 -10.01 -1.93
N GLY A 39 -19.19 -10.60 -3.08
CA GLY A 39 -19.85 -9.88 -4.17
C GLY A 39 -19.78 -10.65 -5.49
N PRO A 40 -20.46 -10.16 -6.55
CA PRO A 40 -20.45 -10.80 -7.87
C PRO A 40 -19.05 -10.93 -8.49
N ASN A 41 -18.92 -11.81 -9.49
CA ASN A 41 -17.71 -11.84 -10.33
C ASN A 41 -17.48 -10.47 -10.97
N MET A 42 -16.20 -10.10 -11.15
CA MET A 42 -15.80 -8.82 -11.72
C MET A 42 -16.17 -7.57 -10.90
N ALA A 43 -16.66 -7.72 -9.66
CA ALA A 43 -16.97 -6.59 -8.77
C ALA A 43 -15.73 -5.88 -8.18
N GLY A 44 -14.51 -6.18 -8.66
CA GLY A 44 -13.27 -5.56 -8.17
C GLY A 44 -12.66 -6.18 -6.91
N LYS A 45 -13.19 -7.29 -6.38
CA LYS A 45 -12.65 -7.96 -5.17
C LYS A 45 -11.16 -8.32 -5.30
N THR A 46 -10.74 -8.83 -6.46
CA THR A 46 -9.33 -9.12 -6.75
C THR A 46 -8.48 -7.86 -6.72
N ASN A 47 -8.97 -6.77 -7.33
CA ASN A 47 -8.27 -5.48 -7.34
C ASN A 47 -8.08 -4.92 -5.92
N VAL A 48 -9.03 -5.17 -5.00
CA VAL A 48 -8.88 -4.81 -3.58
C VAL A 48 -7.73 -5.57 -2.94
N LEU A 49 -7.67 -6.88 -3.13
CA LEU A 49 -6.57 -7.70 -2.58
C LEU A 49 -5.23 -7.33 -3.20
N GLU A 50 -5.20 -7.05 -4.50
CA GLU A 50 -3.99 -6.59 -5.21
C GLU A 50 -3.54 -5.21 -4.71
N ALA A 51 -4.45 -4.29 -4.42
CA ALA A 51 -4.12 -2.99 -3.85
C ALA A 51 -3.49 -3.13 -2.46
N VAL A 52 -4.10 -3.94 -1.59
CA VAL A 52 -3.56 -4.24 -0.25
C VAL A 52 -2.21 -4.94 -0.35
N TYR A 53 -2.05 -5.89 -1.27
CA TYR A 53 -0.80 -6.60 -1.49
C TYR A 53 0.30 -5.68 -2.04
N PHE A 54 -0.02 -4.87 -3.06
CA PHE A 54 0.88 -3.86 -3.61
C PHE A 54 1.39 -2.93 -2.52
N PHE A 55 0.47 -2.42 -1.70
CA PHE A 55 0.82 -1.55 -0.59
C PHE A 55 1.63 -2.25 0.50
N ALA A 56 1.28 -3.49 0.87
CA ALA A 56 2.05 -4.27 1.85
C ALA A 56 3.46 -4.61 1.37
N ARG A 57 3.65 -4.89 0.07
CA ARG A 57 4.99 -5.07 -0.52
C ARG A 57 5.79 -3.78 -0.47
N ALA A 58 5.14 -2.64 -0.72
CA ALA A 58 5.77 -1.34 -0.53
C ALA A 58 6.23 -1.17 0.95
N LEU A 59 5.44 -1.58 1.93
CA LEU A 59 5.87 -1.47 3.33
C LEU A 59 7.01 -2.43 3.74
N SER A 60 7.34 -3.44 2.94
CA SER A 60 8.31 -4.49 3.30
C SER A 60 9.70 -4.25 2.71
N GLN A 61 10.71 -4.03 3.57
CA GLN A 61 12.11 -3.81 3.17
C GLN A 61 12.71 -4.96 2.31
N ALA A 62 12.33 -6.21 2.58
CA ALA A 62 12.87 -7.39 1.90
C ALA A 62 12.28 -7.61 0.50
N GLU A 63 11.08 -7.08 0.25
CA GLU A 63 10.38 -7.18 -1.03
C GLU A 63 10.53 -5.91 -1.88
N LEU A 64 10.96 -4.81 -1.28
CA LEU A 64 11.14 -3.53 -1.95
C LEU A 64 12.24 -3.50 -3.00
N LEU A 65 13.38 -4.12 -2.67
CA LEU A 65 14.50 -4.28 -3.60
C LEU A 65 14.14 -5.22 -4.78
N LYS A 66 13.07 -6.02 -4.65
CA LYS A 66 12.48 -6.79 -5.74
C LYS A 66 11.43 -5.92 -6.43
N THR A 67 11.91 -4.90 -7.14
CA THR A 67 11.17 -4.04 -8.09
C THR A 67 9.64 -4.28 -8.07
N PRO A 68 8.83 -3.43 -7.42
CA PRO A 68 7.37 -3.65 -7.29
C PRO A 68 6.65 -3.91 -8.63
N TYR A 69 7.31 -3.47 -9.71
CA TYR A 69 7.02 -3.60 -11.13
C TYR A 69 8.06 -4.53 -11.78
N LEU A 70 7.96 -5.83 -11.49
CA LEU A 70 8.66 -6.88 -12.23
C LEU A 70 7.77 -7.29 -13.41
N PRO A 71 8.11 -6.96 -14.68
CA PRO A 71 7.24 -7.16 -15.86
C PRO A 71 7.02 -8.64 -16.24
N HIS A 72 7.43 -9.59 -15.39
CA HIS A 72 7.30 -11.04 -15.58
C HIS A 72 6.55 -11.74 -14.43
N LEU A 73 6.04 -10.99 -13.45
CA LEU A 73 4.99 -11.44 -12.54
C LEU A 73 3.62 -11.13 -13.20
N PRO A 74 2.67 -12.07 -13.24
CA PRO A 74 1.65 -12.14 -14.29
C PRO A 74 0.48 -11.14 -14.21
N GLN A 75 0.61 -9.98 -13.54
CA GLN A 75 -0.57 -9.19 -13.15
C GLN A 75 -0.76 -7.83 -13.84
N TYR A 76 0.23 -7.26 -14.55
CA TYR A 76 0.09 -5.99 -15.29
C TYR A 76 1.23 -5.78 -16.30
N TRP A 77 0.95 -5.18 -17.46
CA TRP A 77 1.88 -5.04 -18.60
C TRP A 77 2.67 -3.73 -18.56
N SER A 78 2.09 -2.69 -17.98
CA SER A 78 2.71 -1.37 -17.85
C SER A 78 2.28 -0.64 -16.57
N PRO A 79 3.03 0.38 -16.11
CA PRO A 79 2.66 1.14 -14.91
C PRO A 79 1.25 1.74 -14.96
N GLU A 80 0.79 2.13 -16.15
CA GLU A 80 -0.54 2.74 -16.32
C GLU A 80 -1.68 1.75 -16.00
N ASP A 81 -1.45 0.43 -16.11
CA ASP A 81 -2.45 -0.59 -15.79
C ASP A 81 -2.82 -0.61 -14.29
N LEU A 82 -1.97 -0.02 -13.44
CA LEU A 82 -2.25 0.13 -12.02
C LEU A 82 -3.20 1.30 -11.73
N PHE A 83 -3.33 2.27 -12.64
CA PHE A 83 -4.11 3.47 -12.41
C PHE A 83 -5.57 3.29 -12.79
N PHE A 84 -6.45 3.93 -12.04
CA PHE A 84 -7.87 3.95 -12.39
C PHE A 84 -8.08 4.53 -13.79
N MET A 85 -8.72 3.75 -14.66
CA MET A 85 -8.92 4.09 -16.07
C MET A 85 -7.61 4.40 -16.82
N ARG A 86 -6.45 3.92 -16.33
CA ARG A 86 -5.11 4.23 -16.85
C ARG A 86 -4.77 5.72 -16.88
N ARG A 87 -5.46 6.53 -16.06
CA ARG A 87 -5.25 7.98 -15.96
C ARG A 87 -4.12 8.27 -15.00
N ILE A 88 -2.91 8.35 -15.53
CA ILE A 88 -1.69 8.64 -14.74
C ILE A 88 -1.64 10.07 -14.21
N GLU A 89 -2.50 10.96 -14.73
CA GLU A 89 -2.63 12.33 -14.27
C GLU A 89 -3.39 12.43 -12.93
N ASP A 90 -4.21 11.41 -12.62
CA ASP A 90 -4.90 11.32 -11.33
C ASP A 90 -3.96 10.62 -10.32
N PRO A 91 -3.68 11.23 -9.15
CA PRO A 91 -2.70 10.68 -8.22
C PRO A 91 -3.19 9.38 -7.59
N MET A 92 -2.33 8.36 -7.54
CA MET A 92 -2.59 7.12 -6.80
C MET A 92 -2.35 7.36 -5.31
N GLY A 93 -3.32 6.95 -4.47
CA GLY A 93 -3.30 7.21 -3.03
C GLY A 93 -3.49 5.95 -2.20
N PHE A 94 -2.73 5.84 -1.12
CA PHE A 94 -2.88 4.79 -0.12
C PHE A 94 -2.76 5.38 1.28
N GLU A 95 -3.82 5.27 2.07
CA GLU A 95 -3.81 5.70 3.47
C GLU A 95 -3.97 4.49 4.38
N LEU A 96 -3.19 4.47 5.45
CA LEU A 96 -3.20 3.41 6.46
C LEU A 96 -3.31 4.02 7.85
N LEU A 97 -4.42 3.77 8.51
CA LEU A 97 -4.58 4.06 9.93
C LEU A 97 -4.25 2.79 10.73
N SER A 98 -3.30 2.88 11.64
CA SER A 98 -2.95 1.77 12.54
C SER A 98 -2.53 2.27 13.91
N ARG A 99 -2.74 1.43 14.93
CA ARG A 99 -2.01 1.56 16.18
C ARG A 99 -0.62 0.96 16.01
N VAL A 100 0.38 1.70 16.46
CA VAL A 100 1.79 1.29 16.46
C VAL A 100 2.37 1.64 17.83
N GLY A 101 3.11 0.70 18.42
CA GLY A 101 3.86 0.93 19.66
C GLY A 101 4.97 1.97 19.45
N ASP A 102 5.37 2.66 20.52
CA ASP A 102 6.46 3.65 20.46
C ASP A 102 7.78 3.05 19.95
N ASP A 103 8.03 1.80 20.29
CA ASP A 103 9.18 0.99 19.91
C ASP A 103 9.21 0.64 18.42
N ALA A 104 8.05 0.50 17.77
CA ALA A 104 7.93 0.19 16.35
C ALA A 104 7.77 1.42 15.45
N TRP A 105 7.59 2.62 16.03
CA TRP A 105 7.25 3.83 15.28
C TRP A 105 8.34 4.28 14.31
N GLU A 106 9.60 4.28 14.73
CA GLU A 106 10.71 4.71 13.88
C GLU A 106 10.93 3.73 12.71
N ASP A 107 10.76 2.43 12.93
CA ASP A 107 10.87 1.42 11.87
C ASP A 107 9.73 1.57 10.84
N VAL A 108 8.50 1.83 11.30
CA VAL A 108 7.37 2.17 10.42
C VAL A 108 7.69 3.43 9.62
N LEU A 109 8.15 4.51 10.28
CA LEU A 109 8.51 5.75 9.59
C LEU A 109 9.59 5.55 8.52
N GLN A 110 10.62 4.75 8.80
CA GLN A 110 11.67 4.44 7.83
C GLN A 110 11.13 3.65 6.64
N ALA A 111 10.28 2.64 6.87
CA ALA A 111 9.62 1.90 5.81
C ALA A 111 8.78 2.83 4.91
N LEU A 112 7.97 3.72 5.52
CA LEU A 112 7.14 4.68 4.77
C LEU A 112 7.98 5.66 3.95
N ARG A 113 9.04 6.23 4.53
CA ARG A 113 9.96 7.13 3.79
C ARG A 113 10.58 6.43 2.59
N GLN A 114 10.95 5.16 2.72
CA GLN A 114 11.49 4.38 1.62
C GLN A 114 10.43 4.19 0.52
N VAL A 115 9.20 3.81 0.86
CA VAL A 115 8.09 3.70 -0.11
C VAL A 115 7.90 4.99 -0.87
N CYS A 116 7.79 6.13 -0.16
CA CYS A 116 7.59 7.43 -0.80
C CYS A 116 8.71 7.75 -1.79
N ARG A 117 9.97 7.42 -1.47
CA ARG A 117 11.10 7.62 -2.41
C ARG A 117 10.93 6.79 -3.68
N GLU A 118 10.50 5.54 -3.56
CA GLU A 118 10.36 4.66 -4.71
C GLU A 118 9.14 4.97 -5.57
N VAL A 119 8.00 5.25 -4.94
CA VAL A 119 6.79 5.69 -5.68
C VAL A 119 7.08 6.97 -6.46
N ARG A 120 7.81 7.93 -5.87
CA ARG A 120 8.30 9.13 -6.57
C ARG A 120 9.24 8.80 -7.74
N ALA A 121 10.07 7.77 -7.61
CA ALA A 121 10.96 7.33 -8.69
C ALA A 121 10.19 6.70 -9.87
N ILE A 122 9.10 5.96 -9.60
CA ILE A 122 8.22 5.37 -10.62
C ILE A 122 7.45 6.46 -11.36
N ALA A 123 6.92 7.43 -10.62
CA ALA A 123 6.04 8.46 -11.17
C ALA A 123 6.73 9.39 -12.20
N ARG A 124 8.07 9.37 -12.33
CA ARG A 124 8.89 10.20 -13.25
C ARG A 124 8.46 11.67 -13.37
N GLN A 125 7.79 12.20 -12.37
CA GLN A 125 7.32 13.56 -12.28
C GLN A 125 7.42 13.95 -10.82
N GLY A 126 7.89 15.16 -10.56
CA GLY A 126 8.00 15.75 -9.22
C GLY A 126 6.64 16.06 -8.60
N ASP A 127 5.71 15.11 -8.64
CA ASP A 127 4.38 15.26 -8.09
C ASP A 127 4.36 14.64 -6.69
N ASP A 128 4.24 15.52 -5.68
CA ASP A 128 4.15 15.20 -4.25
C ASP A 128 2.86 14.45 -3.85
N ARG A 129 2.10 13.94 -4.83
CA ARG A 129 0.71 13.49 -4.66
C ARG A 129 0.53 11.99 -4.50
N ALA A 130 1.60 11.20 -4.54
CA ALA A 130 1.57 9.85 -3.98
C ALA A 130 1.46 9.97 -2.45
N LEU A 131 0.24 10.19 -1.97
CA LEU A 131 -0.06 10.40 -0.57
C LEU A 131 -0.09 9.04 0.11
N LEU A 132 1.09 8.65 0.61
CA LEU A 132 1.17 7.63 1.65
C LEU A 132 1.00 8.33 3.00
N ARG A 133 -0.21 8.22 3.54
CA ARG A 133 -0.54 8.80 4.85
C ARG A 133 -0.65 7.70 5.89
N VAL A 134 0.16 7.80 6.94
CA VAL A 134 0.06 6.95 8.13
C VAL A 134 -0.19 7.80 9.34
N ASP A 135 -1.37 7.62 9.91
CA ASP A 135 -1.77 8.28 11.14
C ASP A 135 -1.59 7.30 12.31
N ARG A 136 -0.96 7.80 13.39
CA ARG A 136 -0.78 7.05 14.63
C ARG A 136 -1.99 7.26 15.53
N LEU A 137 -2.66 6.17 15.88
CA LEU A 137 -3.64 6.18 16.96
C LEU A 137 -2.93 5.98 18.31
N GLY A 138 -3.22 6.86 19.28
CA GLY A 138 -2.71 6.73 20.65
C GLY A 138 -3.18 5.46 21.34
N SER A 139 -2.50 5.05 22.42
CA SER A 139 -2.94 3.95 23.27
C SER A 139 -4.30 4.28 23.91
N ARG A 140 -5.18 3.28 24.02
CA ARG A 140 -6.34 3.40 24.92
C ARG A 140 -5.82 3.29 26.35
N GLY A 141 -6.08 4.31 27.16
CA GLY A 141 -6.03 4.19 28.63
C GLY A 141 -7.05 3.17 29.13
#